data_AF-J9C3P2-F1
#
_entry.id   AF-J9C3P2-F1
#
_cell.length_a   1.000
_cell.length_b   1.000
_cell.length_c   1.000
_cell.angle_alpha   90.00
_cell.angle_beta   90.00
_cell.angle_gamma   90.00
#
_symmetry.space_group_name_H-M   'P 1'
#
loop_
_entity.id
_entity.type
_entity.pdbx_description
1 polymer ?
#
loop_
_entity_poly.entity_id
_entity_poly.type
_entity_poly.pdbx_seq_one_letter_code
_entity_poly.pdbx_strand_id
1 'polypeptide(L)'
;MKVDGTPTLIDKDTADAIEFYLISNGYVDRKRKVTDKYRADIKMGTVAPLPEEIQPMTEGIHTLIQSVYDDSVLTDMFTDGHDTKVKDNPLNDNFAKEQFQALWKQINHKYAYTVEFDSDELIRKSVDHINEKLFVSELQYTTTVGRQKSEMNEHEVARGASFTGEKTRTQTLKHAQSSQIKYDLVGKIAEGTV
;
A
#
# COMPACT_ATOMS: atom_id res chain seq x y z
N MET A 1 15.46 0.15 8.78
CA MET A 1 15.85 0.01 10.22
C MET A 1 16.81 1.14 10.55
N LYS A 2 16.88 1.67 11.79
CA LYS A 2 17.91 2.65 12.15
C LYS A 2 19.16 1.91 12.66
N VAL A 3 20.31 2.22 12.09
CA VAL A 3 21.65 1.81 12.57
C VAL A 3 22.38 3.11 12.87
N ASP A 4 22.71 3.37 14.13
CA ASP A 4 23.34 4.63 14.57
C ASP A 4 22.62 5.90 14.06
N GLY A 5 21.28 5.87 14.03
CA GLY A 5 20.44 6.98 13.58
C GLY A 5 20.26 7.10 12.05
N THR A 6 20.95 6.28 11.25
CA THR A 6 20.80 6.27 9.78
C THR A 6 19.78 5.21 9.35
N PRO A 7 18.79 5.56 8.50
CA PRO A 7 17.89 4.58 7.91
C PRO A 7 18.63 3.66 6.92
N THR A 8 18.87 2.42 7.33
CA THR A 8 19.50 1.38 6.49
C THR A 8 18.43 0.43 5.97
N LEU A 9 18.51 0.14 4.66
CA LEU A 9 17.68 -0.87 3.99
C LEU A 9 18.27 -2.26 4.28
N ILE A 10 17.40 -3.22 4.61
CA ILE A 10 17.81 -4.63 4.73
C ILE A 10 17.81 -5.20 3.30
N ASP A 11 18.99 -5.49 2.78
CA ASP A 11 19.14 -6.18 1.50
C ASP A 11 18.99 -7.71 1.67
N LYS A 12 19.06 -8.44 0.55
CA LYS A 12 18.84 -9.89 0.55
C LYS A 12 19.89 -10.63 1.38
N ASP A 13 21.16 -10.24 1.27
CA ASP A 13 22.26 -10.92 1.96
C ASP A 13 22.15 -10.73 3.49
N THR A 14 21.76 -9.52 3.92
CA THR A 14 21.45 -9.22 5.33
C THR A 14 20.26 -10.04 5.82
N ALA A 15 19.21 -10.18 5.01
CA ALA A 15 18.04 -10.98 5.37
C ALA A 15 18.38 -12.48 5.51
N ASP A 16 19.18 -13.03 4.60
CA ASP A 16 19.64 -14.41 4.63
C ASP A 16 20.51 -14.68 5.88
N ALA A 17 21.37 -13.72 6.26
CA ALA A 17 22.18 -13.80 7.49
C ALA A 17 21.32 -13.81 8.76
N ILE A 18 20.28 -12.96 8.82
CA ILE A 18 19.31 -12.93 9.93
C ILE A 18 18.55 -14.26 10.00
N GLU A 19 18.08 -14.79 8.87
CA GLU A 19 17.36 -16.07 8.82
C GLU A 19 18.25 -17.22 9.33
N PHE A 20 19.49 -17.29 8.85
CA PHE A 20 20.44 -18.32 9.25
C PHE A 20 20.73 -18.27 10.76
N TYR A 21 20.90 -17.07 11.31
CA TYR A 21 21.08 -16.88 12.75
C TYR A 21 19.88 -17.38 13.57
N LEU A 22 18.65 -17.07 13.14
CA LEU A 22 17.43 -17.50 13.83
C LEU A 22 17.25 -19.01 13.81
N ILE A 23 17.54 -19.64 12.66
CA ILE A 23 17.46 -21.09 12.51
C ILE A 23 18.53 -21.78 13.37
N SER A 24 19.78 -21.32 13.30
CA SER A 24 20.92 -21.93 13.99
C SER A 24 20.76 -21.94 15.51
N ASN A 25 20.07 -20.94 16.06
CA ASN A 25 19.84 -20.81 17.50
C ASN A 25 18.48 -21.39 17.96
N GLY A 26 17.70 -21.99 17.06
CA GLY A 26 16.39 -22.57 17.38
C GLY A 26 15.33 -21.53 17.75
N TYR A 27 15.49 -20.29 17.28
CA TYR A 27 14.57 -19.18 17.51
C TYR A 27 13.36 -19.19 16.59
N VAL A 28 13.43 -19.96 15.51
CA VAL A 28 12.31 -20.21 14.61
C VAL A 28 12.06 -21.71 14.44
N ASP A 29 10.80 -22.09 14.25
CA ASP A 29 10.40 -23.46 13.95
C ASP A 29 10.53 -23.79 12.45
N ARG A 30 10.18 -25.02 12.06
CA ARG A 30 10.20 -25.46 10.65
C ARG A 30 9.24 -24.69 9.73
N LYS A 31 8.28 -23.96 10.30
CA LYS A 31 7.32 -23.09 9.61
C LYS A 31 7.73 -21.61 9.68
N ARG A 32 8.96 -21.31 10.12
CA ARG A 32 9.49 -19.94 10.32
C ARG A 32 8.70 -19.11 11.33
N LYS A 33 8.06 -19.75 12.30
CA LYS A 33 7.41 -19.08 13.42
C LYS A 33 8.38 -18.95 14.59
N VAL A 34 8.34 -17.79 15.25
CA VAL A 34 9.12 -17.52 16.46
C VAL A 34 8.77 -18.53 17.56
N THR A 35 9.79 -19.14 18.18
CA THR A 35 9.63 -20.13 19.24
C THR A 35 9.55 -19.50 20.62
N ASP A 36 9.02 -20.23 21.60
CA ASP A 36 9.01 -19.79 23.01
C ASP A 36 10.42 -19.60 23.58
N LYS A 37 11.39 -20.35 23.05
CA LYS A 37 12.81 -20.18 23.39
C LYS A 37 13.29 -18.77 23.10
N TYR A 38 12.97 -18.23 21.93
CA TYR A 38 13.35 -16.87 21.57
C TYR A 38 12.71 -15.84 22.52
N ARG A 39 11.42 -16.01 22.82
CA ARG A 39 10.69 -15.11 23.73
C ARG A 39 11.29 -15.12 25.15
N ALA A 40 11.67 -16.29 25.64
CA ALA A 40 12.32 -16.45 26.93
C ALA A 40 13.73 -15.83 26.94
N ASP A 41 14.56 -16.13 25.94
CA ASP A 41 15.93 -15.64 25.84
C ASP A 41 15.96 -14.11 25.70
N ILE A 42 15.03 -13.51 24.95
CA ILE A 42 14.84 -12.05 24.85
C ILE A 42 14.49 -11.44 26.21
N LYS A 43 13.53 -12.03 26.94
CA LYS A 43 13.09 -11.52 28.24
C LYS A 43 14.18 -11.64 29.31
N MET A 44 15.05 -12.64 29.18
CA MET A 44 16.18 -12.88 30.07
C MET A 44 17.45 -12.12 29.67
N GLY A 45 17.48 -11.51 28.47
CA GLY A 45 18.67 -10.87 27.92
C GLY A 45 19.79 -11.87 27.56
N THR A 46 19.46 -13.13 27.35
CA THR A 46 20.40 -14.24 27.10
C THR A 46 20.40 -14.70 25.64
N VAL A 47 20.00 -13.80 24.73
CA VAL A 47 19.94 -14.09 23.30
C VAL A 47 21.35 -14.28 22.73
N ALA A 48 21.49 -15.25 21.82
CA ALA A 48 22.76 -15.50 21.16
C ALA A 48 23.24 -14.26 20.39
N PRO A 49 24.54 -13.92 20.40
CA PRO A 49 25.04 -12.77 19.66
C PRO A 49 24.84 -12.95 18.16
N LEU A 50 24.49 -11.85 17.48
CA LEU A 50 24.41 -11.82 16.02
C LEU A 50 25.82 -11.92 15.39
N PRO A 51 25.92 -12.41 14.14
CA PRO A 51 27.16 -12.39 13.35
C PRO A 51 27.76 -10.98 13.24
N GLU A 52 29.09 -10.89 13.15
CA GLU A 52 29.84 -9.61 13.12
C GLU A 52 29.32 -8.63 12.04
N GLU A 53 28.91 -9.14 10.90
CA GLU A 53 28.40 -8.36 9.76
C GLU A 53 27.13 -7.56 10.10
N ILE A 54 26.29 -8.07 11.01
CA ILE A 54 24.99 -7.48 11.36
C ILE A 54 24.89 -7.11 12.84
N GLN A 55 25.98 -7.22 13.61
CA GLN A 55 26.03 -6.82 15.01
C GLN A 55 25.62 -5.37 15.30
N PRO A 56 26.00 -4.36 14.49
CA PRO A 56 25.55 -2.98 14.69
C PRO A 56 24.02 -2.84 14.64
N MET A 57 23.34 -3.83 14.05
CA MET A 57 21.90 -3.87 13.85
C MET A 57 21.16 -4.70 14.89
N THR A 58 21.83 -5.10 15.99
CA THR A 58 21.27 -6.05 16.96
C THR A 58 19.94 -5.60 17.55
N GLU A 59 19.89 -4.37 18.06
CA GLU A 59 18.69 -3.83 18.69
C GLU A 59 17.52 -3.80 17.72
N GLY A 60 17.69 -3.16 16.55
CA GLY A 60 16.60 -3.04 15.58
C GLY A 60 16.18 -4.37 14.94
N ILE A 61 17.07 -5.36 14.80
CA ILE A 61 16.70 -6.70 14.34
C ILE A 61 15.78 -7.37 15.36
N HIS A 62 16.13 -7.35 16.65
CA HIS A 62 15.30 -7.95 17.69
C HIS A 62 13.95 -7.23 17.85
N THR A 63 13.91 -5.91 17.74
CA THR A 63 12.66 -5.14 17.72
C THR A 63 11.76 -5.54 16.54
N LEU A 64 12.33 -5.71 15.34
CA LEU A 64 11.59 -6.18 14.15
C LEU A 64 11.08 -7.63 14.29
N ILE A 65 11.78 -8.48 15.04
CA ILE A 65 11.29 -9.85 15.27
C ILE A 65 10.18 -9.84 16.34
N GLN A 66 10.31 -9.00 17.37
CA GLN A 66 9.28 -8.83 18.40
C GLN A 66 7.96 -8.32 17.80
N SER A 67 8.02 -7.43 16.82
CA SER A 67 6.82 -6.90 16.17
C SER A 67 5.97 -7.93 15.43
N VAL A 68 6.53 -9.10 15.08
CA VAL A 68 5.77 -10.18 14.44
C VAL A 68 4.70 -10.77 15.37
N TYR A 69 4.87 -10.61 16.69
CA TYR A 69 3.92 -11.15 17.68
C TYR A 69 3.49 -10.14 18.75
N ASP A 70 4.09 -8.95 18.77
CA ASP A 70 3.70 -7.86 19.64
C ASP A 70 3.72 -6.52 18.88
N ASP A 71 2.57 -6.14 18.31
CA ASP A 71 2.40 -4.91 17.54
C ASP A 71 2.67 -3.65 18.37
N SER A 72 2.62 -3.73 19.72
CA SER A 72 2.90 -2.60 20.60
C SER A 72 4.36 -2.16 20.56
N VAL A 73 5.28 -3.04 20.14
CA VAL A 73 6.72 -2.75 20.04
C VAL A 73 7.04 -1.82 18.86
N LEU A 74 6.13 -1.72 17.87
CA LEU A 74 6.30 -0.86 16.70
C LEU A 74 5.93 0.61 16.94
N THR A 75 5.23 0.93 18.03
CA THR A 75 4.74 2.30 18.27
C THR A 75 5.88 3.31 18.35
N ASP A 76 7.04 2.88 18.86
CA ASP A 76 8.21 3.75 19.01
C ASP A 76 9.12 3.76 17.77
N MET A 77 8.90 2.84 16.81
CA MET A 77 9.70 2.77 15.58
C MET A 77 9.24 3.76 14.51
N PHE A 78 7.95 4.11 14.50
CA PHE A 78 7.39 5.09 13.59
C PHE A 78 7.38 6.46 14.26
N THR A 79 8.25 7.36 13.80
CA THR A 79 8.12 8.78 14.14
C THR A 79 6.95 9.37 13.37
N ASP A 80 6.05 10.08 14.04
CA ASP A 80 4.95 10.80 13.40
C ASP A 80 5.50 11.67 12.25
N GLY A 81 5.04 11.42 11.03
CA GLY A 81 5.45 12.21 9.86
C GLY A 81 4.94 13.65 9.93
N HIS A 82 3.97 13.93 10.81
CA HIS A 82 3.46 15.25 11.16
C HIS A 82 4.26 15.95 12.26
N ASP A 83 5.20 15.27 12.93
CA ASP A 83 6.08 15.94 13.87
C ASP A 83 6.90 16.99 13.11
N THR A 84 6.89 18.22 13.64
CA THR A 84 7.70 19.32 13.13
C THR A 84 9.17 18.90 13.16
N LYS A 85 9.71 18.59 11.98
CA LYS A 85 11.12 18.15 11.77
C LYS A 85 12.16 19.17 12.24
N VAL A 86 11.76 20.42 12.43
CA VAL A 86 12.58 21.48 13.01
C VAL A 86 12.02 21.77 14.41
N LYS A 87 12.66 21.20 15.44
CA LYS A 87 12.24 21.37 16.83
C LYS A 87 12.68 22.70 17.44
N ASP A 88 13.78 23.29 16.92
CA ASP A 88 14.35 24.53 17.46
C ASP A 88 14.79 25.49 16.36
N ASN A 89 14.27 26.71 16.40
CA ASN A 89 14.81 27.87 15.67
C ASN A 89 15.30 28.89 16.72
N PRO A 90 16.55 28.76 17.20
CA PRO A 90 17.07 29.66 18.22
C PRO A 90 17.12 31.09 17.68
N LEU A 91 16.61 32.03 18.47
CA LEU A 91 16.60 33.45 18.12
C LEU A 91 18.05 33.96 18.04
N ASN A 92 18.38 34.68 16.97
CA ASN A 92 19.66 35.36 16.83
C ASN A 92 19.62 36.77 17.45
N ASP A 93 20.77 37.42 17.56
CA ASP A 93 20.90 38.77 18.14
C ASP A 93 20.07 39.83 17.39
N ASN A 94 19.72 39.58 16.11
CA ASN A 94 18.88 40.49 15.35
C ASN A 94 17.43 40.50 15.84
N PHE A 95 16.95 39.45 16.51
CA PHE A 95 15.61 39.43 17.09
C PHE A 95 15.40 40.51 18.17
N ALA A 96 16.47 40.88 18.88
CA ALA A 96 16.41 41.91 19.92
C ALA A 96 16.35 43.34 19.36
N LYS A 97 16.61 43.55 18.06
CA LYS A 97 16.56 44.87 17.43
C LYS A 97 15.10 45.31 17.26
N GLU A 98 14.79 46.52 17.70
CA GLU A 98 13.43 47.09 17.60
C GLU A 98 12.92 47.14 16.16
N GLN A 99 13.79 47.45 15.19
CA GLN A 99 13.43 47.50 13.78
C GLN A 99 13.02 46.12 13.24
N PHE A 100 13.71 45.06 13.69
CA PHE A 100 13.39 43.69 13.31
C PHE A 100 12.07 43.24 13.94
N GLN A 101 11.84 43.52 15.22
CA GLN A 101 10.57 43.18 15.86
C GLN A 101 9.38 43.91 15.25
N ALA A 102 9.56 45.17 14.86
CA ALA A 102 8.53 45.95 14.17
C ALA A 102 8.17 45.30 12.82
N LEU A 103 9.16 44.96 12.01
CA LEU A 103 8.95 44.27 10.73
C LEU A 103 8.34 42.87 10.94
N TRP A 104 8.88 42.10 11.88
CA TRP A 104 8.42 40.74 12.19
C TRP A 104 6.95 40.72 12.59
N LYS A 105 6.51 41.68 13.43
CA LYS A 105 5.09 41.83 13.82
C LYS A 105 4.17 42.14 12.63
N GLN A 106 4.67 42.75 11.57
CA GLN A 106 3.90 43.05 10.36
C GLN A 106 3.78 41.86 9.40
N ILE A 107 4.78 40.96 9.38
CA ILE A 107 4.85 39.89 8.37
C ILE A 107 4.56 38.50 8.94
N ASN A 108 4.75 38.27 10.24
CA ASN A 108 4.57 36.98 10.89
C ASN A 108 3.09 36.68 11.20
N HIS A 109 2.25 36.73 10.17
CA HIS A 109 0.86 36.32 10.25
C HIS A 109 0.70 34.95 9.62
N LYS A 110 -0.05 34.07 10.29
CA LYS A 110 -0.50 32.81 9.70
C LYS A 110 -1.68 33.13 8.79
N TYR A 111 -1.51 32.95 7.49
CA TYR A 111 -2.59 33.07 6.53
C TYR A 111 -3.23 31.70 6.34
N ALA A 112 -4.56 31.65 6.42
CA ALA A 112 -5.35 30.51 5.99
C ALA A 112 -6.09 30.90 4.72
N TYR A 113 -5.82 30.22 3.61
CA TYR A 113 -6.61 30.37 2.39
C TYR A 113 -7.95 29.68 2.60
N THR A 114 -9.00 30.48 2.73
CA THR A 114 -10.38 29.99 2.75
C THR A 114 -10.97 30.27 1.38
N VAL A 115 -11.52 29.23 0.76
CA VAL A 115 -12.29 29.37 -0.47
C VAL A 115 -13.75 29.14 -0.09
N GLU A 116 -14.58 30.13 -0.38
CA GLU A 116 -16.02 30.02 -0.23
C GLU A 116 -16.59 29.47 -1.55
N PHE A 117 -17.31 28.36 -1.46
CA PHE A 117 -17.96 27.74 -2.61
C PHE A 117 -19.47 27.86 -2.44
N ASP A 118 -20.15 28.27 -3.50
CA ASP A 118 -21.60 28.10 -3.60
C ASP A 118 -21.89 26.60 -3.76
N SER A 119 -22.41 26.01 -2.69
CA SER A 119 -22.70 24.57 -2.64
C SER A 119 -23.82 24.19 -3.62
N ASP A 120 -24.80 25.06 -3.82
CA ASP A 120 -25.91 24.81 -4.74
C ASP A 120 -25.43 24.84 -6.19
N GLU A 121 -24.52 25.77 -6.51
CA GLU A 121 -23.86 25.82 -7.82
C GLU A 121 -23.05 24.54 -8.09
N LEU A 122 -22.27 24.09 -7.10
CA LEU A 122 -21.43 22.90 -7.21
C LEU A 122 -22.29 21.65 -7.44
N ILE A 123 -23.34 21.45 -6.63
CA ILE A 123 -24.26 20.32 -6.77
C ILE A 123 -24.86 20.30 -8.18
N ARG A 124 -25.36 21.44 -8.67
CA ARG A 124 -25.95 21.52 -10.01
C ARG A 124 -24.92 21.15 -11.09
N LYS A 125 -23.71 21.73 -11.05
CA LYS A 125 -22.66 21.44 -12.03
C LYS A 125 -22.21 19.97 -11.98
N SER A 126 -22.12 19.38 -10.79
CA SER A 126 -21.79 17.98 -10.62
C SER A 126 -22.86 17.07 -11.22
N VAL A 127 -24.15 17.36 -10.97
CA VAL A 127 -25.28 16.61 -11.57
C VAL A 127 -25.26 16.72 -13.10
N ASP A 128 -25.10 17.93 -13.63
CA ASP A 128 -25.04 18.15 -15.08
C ASP A 128 -23.88 17.37 -15.72
N HIS A 129 -22.71 17.39 -15.08
CA HIS A 129 -21.54 16.66 -15.56
C HIS A 129 -21.73 15.13 -15.52
N ILE A 130 -22.31 14.60 -14.43
CA ILE A 130 -22.64 13.17 -14.33
C ILE A 130 -23.62 12.79 -15.42
N ASN A 131 -24.68 13.57 -15.63
CA ASN A 131 -25.67 13.29 -16.69
C ASN A 131 -25.05 13.29 -18.09
N GLU A 132 -24.08 14.18 -18.35
CA GLU A 132 -23.41 14.27 -19.66
C GLU A 132 -22.38 13.14 -19.88
N LYS A 133 -21.69 12.69 -18.82
CA LYS A 133 -20.52 11.80 -18.93
C LYS A 133 -20.71 10.39 -18.36
N LEU A 134 -21.88 10.06 -17.81
CA LEU A 134 -22.15 8.73 -17.29
C LEU A 134 -22.36 7.73 -18.44
N PHE A 135 -21.35 6.93 -18.73
CA PHE A 135 -21.43 5.81 -19.67
C PHE A 135 -21.53 4.49 -18.91
N VAL A 136 -22.67 3.82 -19.00
CA VAL A 136 -22.87 2.48 -18.44
C VAL A 136 -22.55 1.44 -19.50
N SER A 137 -21.63 0.51 -19.21
CA SER A 137 -21.30 -0.57 -20.13
C SER A 137 -22.47 -1.55 -20.24
N GLU A 138 -22.93 -1.78 -21.47
CA GLU A 138 -23.95 -2.79 -21.74
C GLU A 138 -23.35 -4.20 -21.65
N LEU A 139 -24.14 -5.18 -21.19
CA LEU A 139 -23.72 -6.57 -21.15
C LEU A 139 -23.58 -7.11 -22.58
N GLN A 140 -22.39 -7.58 -22.92
CA GLN A 140 -22.08 -8.23 -24.20
C GLN A 140 -21.80 -9.71 -23.97
N TYR A 141 -22.24 -10.54 -24.92
CA TYR A 141 -21.80 -11.94 -24.97
C TYR A 141 -21.18 -12.23 -26.33
N THR A 142 -20.12 -13.02 -26.31
CA THR A 142 -19.43 -13.50 -27.51
C THR A 142 -19.72 -14.98 -27.66
N THR A 143 -20.41 -15.35 -28.74
CA THR A 143 -20.61 -16.77 -29.07
C THR A 143 -19.65 -17.14 -30.19
N THR A 144 -18.79 -18.12 -29.90
CA THR A 144 -17.91 -18.75 -30.89
C THR A 144 -18.50 -20.09 -31.27
N VAL A 145 -18.83 -20.26 -32.54
CA VAL A 145 -19.29 -21.56 -33.07
C VAL A 145 -18.21 -22.10 -33.99
N GLY A 146 -17.66 -23.26 -33.63
CA GLY A 146 -16.70 -24.01 -34.45
C GLY A 146 -17.23 -25.42 -34.72
N ARG A 147 -16.88 -25.99 -35.88
CA ARG A 147 -17.21 -27.37 -36.23
C ARG A 147 -15.96 -28.24 -36.11
N GLN A 148 -16.01 -29.31 -35.34
CA GLN A 148 -14.91 -30.25 -35.22
C GLN A 148 -14.68 -30.98 -36.56
N LYS A 149 -13.41 -31.16 -36.95
CA LYS A 149 -13.03 -31.92 -38.16
C LYS A 149 -13.41 -33.40 -38.01
N SER A 150 -13.72 -34.05 -39.14
CA SER A 150 -14.06 -35.47 -39.20
C SER A 150 -12.85 -36.39 -38.97
N GLU A 151 -11.64 -35.93 -39.31
CA GLU A 151 -10.38 -36.63 -39.06
C GLU A 151 -9.41 -35.69 -38.36
N MET A 152 -8.70 -36.19 -37.34
CA MET A 152 -7.75 -35.45 -36.52
C MET A 152 -6.49 -36.28 -36.30
N ASN A 153 -5.33 -35.62 -36.32
CA ASN A 153 -4.05 -36.20 -35.92
C ASN A 153 -3.56 -35.58 -34.59
N GLU A 154 -2.63 -36.25 -33.92
CA GLU A 154 -2.06 -35.84 -32.62
C GLU A 154 -1.47 -34.41 -32.66
N HIS A 155 -0.83 -34.05 -33.77
CA HIS A 155 -0.23 -32.74 -33.98
C HIS A 155 -1.26 -31.61 -34.16
N GLU A 156 -2.48 -31.91 -34.59
CA GLU A 156 -3.58 -30.93 -34.74
C GLU A 156 -4.29 -30.66 -33.42
N VAL A 157 -4.39 -31.67 -32.55
CA VAL A 157 -4.90 -31.51 -31.18
C VAL A 157 -3.96 -30.62 -30.36
N ALA A 158 -2.66 -30.88 -30.42
CA ALA A 158 -1.66 -30.12 -29.68
C ALA A 158 -1.59 -28.63 -30.08
N ARG A 159 -1.99 -28.27 -31.31
CA ARG A 159 -1.94 -26.91 -31.84
C ARG A 159 -3.29 -26.19 -31.85
N GLY A 160 -4.36 -26.81 -31.33
CA GLY A 160 -5.70 -26.20 -31.29
C GLY A 160 -6.37 -26.05 -32.67
N ALA A 161 -5.88 -26.75 -33.70
CA ALA A 161 -6.39 -26.65 -35.08
C ALA A 161 -7.47 -27.68 -35.42
N SER A 162 -8.08 -28.29 -34.40
CA SER A 162 -9.06 -29.38 -34.52
C SER A 162 -10.46 -28.92 -34.93
N PHE A 163 -10.74 -27.61 -34.88
CA PHE A 163 -12.01 -27.00 -35.26
C PHE A 163 -11.85 -26.17 -36.55
N THR A 164 -12.85 -26.21 -37.43
CA THR A 164 -12.92 -25.40 -38.66
C THR A 164 -14.22 -24.62 -38.73
N GLY A 165 -14.25 -23.59 -39.58
CA GLY A 165 -15.44 -22.76 -39.78
C GLY A 165 -15.82 -21.89 -38.59
N GLU A 166 -14.83 -21.49 -37.78
CA GLU A 166 -15.03 -20.63 -36.61
C GLU A 166 -15.71 -19.32 -37.02
N LYS A 167 -16.91 -19.11 -36.50
CA LYS A 167 -17.63 -17.84 -36.63
C LYS A 167 -17.83 -17.27 -35.24
N THR A 168 -17.14 -16.17 -34.98
CA THR A 168 -17.28 -15.40 -33.73
C THR A 168 -18.29 -14.30 -33.97
N ARG A 169 -19.34 -14.25 -33.14
CA ARG A 169 -20.33 -13.16 -33.17
C ARG A 169 -20.50 -12.62 -31.76
N THR A 170 -20.15 -11.34 -31.60
CA THR A 170 -20.46 -10.57 -30.40
C THR A 170 -21.83 -9.93 -30.57
N GLN A 171 -22.70 -10.08 -29.58
CA GLN A 171 -24.02 -9.47 -29.57
C GLN A 171 -24.27 -8.77 -28.25
N THR A 172 -24.82 -7.57 -28.34
CA THR A 172 -25.33 -6.81 -27.20
C THR A 172 -26.65 -7.41 -26.75
N LEU A 173 -26.78 -7.67 -25.45
CA LEU A 173 -27.99 -8.23 -24.84
C LEU A 173 -29.06 -7.12 -24.67
N LYS A 174 -29.89 -6.91 -25.70
CA LYS A 174 -30.92 -5.84 -25.71
C LYS A 174 -32.21 -6.15 -24.94
N HIS A 175 -32.39 -7.39 -24.49
CA HIS A 175 -33.56 -7.81 -23.72
C HIS A 175 -33.15 -8.85 -22.69
N ALA A 176 -32.64 -8.39 -21.55
CA ALA A 176 -32.58 -9.20 -20.35
C ALA A 176 -33.99 -9.19 -19.75
N GLN A 177 -34.75 -10.29 -19.88
CA GLN A 177 -35.81 -10.52 -18.91
C GLN A 177 -35.16 -10.55 -17.53
N SER A 178 -35.42 -9.49 -16.75
CA SER A 178 -34.94 -9.25 -15.39
C SER A 178 -33.49 -9.71 -15.13
N SER A 179 -32.50 -8.93 -15.54
CA SER A 179 -31.24 -8.97 -14.79
C SER A 179 -31.56 -8.57 -13.36
N GLN A 180 -31.53 -9.52 -12.41
CA GLN A 180 -31.76 -9.26 -10.98
C GLN A 180 -30.57 -8.54 -10.31
N ILE A 181 -29.52 -8.24 -11.08
CA ILE A 181 -28.33 -7.59 -10.60
C ILE A 181 -28.61 -6.09 -10.52
N LYS A 182 -28.88 -5.61 -9.30
CA LYS A 182 -28.98 -4.19 -9.00
C LYS A 182 -27.57 -3.60 -9.02
N TYR A 183 -27.29 -2.68 -9.95
CA TYR A 183 -26.06 -1.91 -9.94
C TYR A 183 -26.20 -0.76 -8.94
N ASP A 184 -25.23 -0.62 -8.03
CA ASP A 184 -25.11 0.58 -7.20
C ASP A 184 -24.27 1.63 -7.94
N LEU A 185 -24.96 2.42 -8.76
CA LEU A 185 -24.32 3.51 -9.50
C LEU A 185 -23.90 4.65 -8.57
N VAL A 186 -24.65 4.88 -7.48
CA VAL A 186 -24.36 5.95 -6.52
C VAL A 186 -23.11 5.61 -5.73
N GLY A 187 -22.99 4.38 -5.22
CA GLY A 187 -21.81 3.90 -4.51
C GLY A 187 -20.54 3.94 -5.36
N LYS A 188 -20.61 3.51 -6.62
CA LYS A 188 -19.47 3.58 -7.55
C LYS A 188 -19.02 5.01 -7.85
N ILE A 189 -19.94 5.96 -7.95
CA ILE A 189 -19.59 7.37 -8.17
C ILE A 189 -18.96 7.95 -6.89
N ALA A 190 -19.45 7.56 -5.70
CA ALA A 190 -18.95 8.05 -4.43
C ALA A 190 -17.55 7.53 -4.06
N GLU A 191 -17.17 6.33 -4.51
CA GLU A 191 -15.85 5.71 -4.22
C GLU A 191 -14.66 6.58 -4.67
N GLY A 192 -14.83 7.41 -5.70
CA GLY A 192 -13.78 8.31 -6.20
C GLY A 192 -13.69 9.69 -5.54
N THR A 193 -14.49 9.95 -4.49
CA THR A 193 -14.59 11.29 -3.84
C THR A 193 -13.88 11.39 -2.48
N VAL A 194 -13.11 10.36 -2.09
CA VAL A 194 -12.35 10.30 -0.82
C VAL A 194 -10.88 10.61 -1.03
#